data_AF-A0A969GEY8-F1
#
_entry.id   AF-A0A969GEY8-F1
#
_cell.length_a   1.000
_cell.length_b   1.000
_cell.length_c   1.000
_cell.angle_alpha   90.00
_cell.angle_beta   90.00
_cell.angle_gamma   90.00
#
_symmetry.space_group_name_H-M   'P 1'
#
loop_
_entity.id
_entity.type
_entity.pdbx_description
1 polymer ?
#
loop_
_entity_poly.entity_id
_entity_poly.type
_entity_poly.pdbx_seq_one_letter_code
_entity_poly.pdbx_strand_id
1 'polypeptide(L)' 'MELSPGWVLLSHTIQWCCENDRYEFDFMRGDEDYKYRFGGVNKFVMRSQIKK' A
#
# COMPACT_ATOMS: atom_id res chain seq x y z
N MET A 1 -20.17 -4.48 -17.47
CA MET A 1 -18.78 -4.90 -17.27
C MET A 1 -18.20 -3.95 -16.25
N GLU A 2 -18.00 -4.39 -15.02
CA GLU A 2 -17.41 -3.56 -13.96
C GLU A 2 -15.91 -3.49 -14.23
N LEU A 3 -15.43 -2.31 -14.63
CA LEU A 3 -14.00 -2.06 -14.79
C LEU A 3 -13.46 -1.54 -13.46
N SER A 4 -12.26 -1.96 -13.07
CA SER A 4 -11.57 -1.49 -11.86
C SER A 4 -10.39 -0.58 -12.22
N PRO A 5 -10.64 0.69 -12.61
CA PRO A 5 -9.56 1.62 -12.95
C PRO A 5 -8.63 1.88 -11.76
N GLY A 6 -9.13 1.76 -10.53
CA GLY A 6 -8.31 1.86 -9.32
C GLY A 6 -7.23 0.77 -9.24
N TRP A 7 -7.54 -0.47 -9.63
CA TRP A 7 -6.54 -1.55 -9.66
C TRP A 7 -5.48 -1.31 -10.73
N VAL A 8 -5.88 -0.77 -11.89
CA VAL A 8 -4.95 -0.42 -12.97
C VAL A 8 -3.99 0.68 -12.50
N LEU A 9 -4.50 1.77 -11.94
CA LEU A 9 -3.68 2.85 -11.40
C LEU A 9 -2.73 2.35 -10.30
N LEU A 10 -3.22 1.51 -9.38
CA LEU A 10 -2.41 0.93 -8.33
C LEU A 10 -1.25 0.07 -8.89
N SER A 11 -1.53 -0.76 -9.90
CA SER A 11 -0.49 -1.57 -10.55
C SER A 11 0.59 -0.71 -11.22
N HIS A 12 0.21 0.41 -11.83
CA HIS A 12 1.18 1.35 -12.41
C HIS A 12 2.06 2.00 -11.35
N THR A 13 1.52 2.35 -10.17
CA THR A 13 2.32 2.91 -9.09
C THR A 13 3.29 1.88 -8.51
N ILE A 14 2.86 0.63 -8.34
CA ILE A 14 3.74 -0.46 -7.88
C ILE A 14 4.85 -0.71 -8.91
N GLN A 15 4.51 -0.76 -10.20
CA GLN A 15 5.49 -0.89 -11.28
C GLN A 15 6.52 0.24 -11.22
N TRP A 16 6.07 1.49 -11.10
CA TRP A 16 6.96 2.64 -11.00
C TRP A 16 7.90 2.52 -9.79
N CYS A 17 7.40 2.05 -8.64
CA CYS A 17 8.23 1.79 -7.46
C CYS A 17 9.35 0.79 -7.77
N CYS A 18 9.05 -0.33 -8.44
CA CYS A 18 10.04 -1.32 -8.85
C CYS A 18 11.08 -0.74 -9.83
N GLU A 19 10.66 0.08 -10.79
CA GLU A 19 11.52 0.71 -11.78
C GLU A 19 12.43 1.82 -11.20
N ASN A 20 12.08 2.34 -10.02
CA ASN A 20 12.79 3.44 -9.35
C ASN A 20 13.46 3.01 -8.04
N ASP A 21 13.87 1.74 -7.96
CA ASP A 21 14.62 1.15 -6.84
C ASP A 21 13.96 1.39 -5.47
N ARG A 22 12.61 1.37 -5.43
CA ARG A 22 11.86 1.38 -4.17
C ARG A 22 11.73 -0.05 -3.67
N TYR A 23 12.06 -0.26 -2.41
CA TYR A 23 12.05 -1.57 -1.77
C TYR A 23 10.72 -1.89 -1.06
N GLU A 24 9.87 -0.87 -0.83
CA GLU A 24 8.60 -1.00 -0.13
C GLU A 24 7.51 -0.14 -0.78
N PHE A 25 6.27 -0.64 -0.73
CA PHE A 25 5.06 0.07 -1.13
C PHE A 25 4.10 0.10 0.07
N ASP A 26 3.78 1.30 0.56
CA ASP A 26 2.86 1.49 1.70
C ASP A 26 1.42 1.66 1.21
N PHE A 27 0.59 0.64 1.44
CA PHE A 27 -0.86 0.66 1.13
C PHE A 27 -1.68 1.56 2.07
N MET A 28 -1.03 2.22 3.02
CA MET A 28 -1.64 3.05 4.05
C MET A 28 -2.59 2.27 4.97
N ARG A 29 -3.16 2.96 5.95
CA ARG A 29 -4.08 2.38 6.93
C ARG A 29 -5.35 1.85 6.26
N GLY A 30 -5.92 0.80 6.84
CA GLY A 30 -7.14 0.14 6.39
C GLY A 30 -6.93 -1.35 6.15
N ASP A 31 -8.02 -2.10 6.18
CA ASP A 31 -8.10 -3.56 6.08
C ASP A 31 -8.78 -4.00 4.77
N GLU A 32 -8.77 -3.16 3.74
CA GLU A 32 -9.41 -3.46 2.47
C GLU A 32 -8.77 -4.68 1.76
N ASP A 33 -9.59 -5.69 1.42
CA ASP A 33 -9.17 -6.95 0.80
C ASP A 33 -8.16 -6.82 -0.35
N TYR A 34 -8.29 -5.79 -1.18
CA TYR A 34 -7.41 -5.64 -2.34
C TYR A 34 -5.95 -5.45 -1.93
N LYS A 35 -5.66 -4.84 -0.77
CA LYS A 35 -4.29 -4.64 -0.27
C LYS A 35 -3.59 -5.98 -0.10
N TYR A 36 -4.28 -6.95 0.49
CA TYR A 36 -3.76 -8.31 0.67
C TYR A 36 -3.63 -9.06 -0.66
N ARG A 37 -4.54 -8.82 -1.63
CA ARG A 37 -4.44 -9.40 -2.98
C ARG A 37 -3.20 -8.93 -3.75
N PHE A 38 -2.72 -7.71 -3.46
CA PHE A 38 -1.45 -7.18 -3.98
C PHE A 38 -0.22 -7.51 -3.10
N GLY A 39 -0.36 -8.41 -2.11
CA GLY A 39 0.74 -8.86 -1.25
C GLY A 39 1.00 -7.97 -0.04
N GLY A 40 0.08 -7.05 0.29
CA GLY A 40 0.15 -6.24 1.50
C GLY A 40 0.19 -7.09 2.77
N VAL A 41 1.03 -6.70 3.72
CA VAL A 41 1.17 -7.34 5.03
C VAL A 41 0.87 -6.32 6.12
N ASN A 42 0.28 -6.79 7.23
CA ASN A 42 -0.06 -5.89 8.34
C ASN A 42 1.19 -5.27 8.96
N LYS A 43 1.17 -3.95 9.12
CA LYS A 43 2.15 -3.17 9.88
C LYS A 43 1.40 -2.31 10.90
N PHE A 44 1.86 -2.32 12.15
CA PHE A 44 1.20 -1.62 13.25
C PHE A 44 1.90 -0.30 13.52
N VAL A 45 1.17 0.81 13.41
CA VAL A 45 1.65 2.14 13.75
C VAL A 45 1.37 2.41 15.22
N MET A 46 2.41 2.72 16.00
CA MET A 46 2.29 3.01 17.43
C MET A 46 2.19 4.52 17.67
N ARG A 47 1.34 4.92 18.63
CA ARG A 47 1.31 6.30 19.12
C ARG A 47 2.25 6.42 20.32
N SER A 48 3.23 7.31 20.24
CA SER A 48 4.11 7.64 21.36
C SER A 48 3.76 9.01 21.95
N GLN A 49 4.03 9.18 23.25
CA GLN A 49 3.93 10.45 23.97
C GLN A 49 5.28 10.77 24.60
N ILE A 50 5.82 11.96 24.33
CA ILE A 50 7.04 12.45 24.97
C ILE A 50 6.62 13.38 26.11
N LYS A 51 7.12 13.11 27.32
CA LYS A 51 6.96 13.99 28.49
C LYS A 51 8.32 14.61 28.84
N LYS A 52 8.31 15.86 29.27
CA LYS A 52 9.49 16.61 29.74
C LYS A 52 9.87 16.19 31.15
#